data_AF-A0A936WU19-F1
#
_entry.id   AF-A0A936WU19-F1
#
_cell.length_a   1.000
_cell.length_b   1.000
_cell.length_c   1.000
_cell.angle_alpha   90.00
_cell.angle_beta   90.00
_cell.angle_gamma   90.00
#
_symmetry.space_group_name_H-M   'P 1'
#
loop_
_entity.id
_entity.type
_entity.pdbx_description
1 polymer ?
#
loop_
_entity_poly.entity_id
_entity_poly.type
_entity_poly.pdbx_seq_one_letter_code
_entity_poly.pdbx_strand_id
1 'polypeptide(L)'
;MYTIRFQNTGNDTAFRVVLRDQLSIRLKPESFELVGSSHPCKVKIENGKDVSWTFENINLPDSSRNEAASHGYVSFRIRPVSGLNVLDTIRNFAAIYFDYNEPVITNTEVTVIRDVPLHHLSSVACHLLIAATRAQFVARS
;
A
#
# COMPACT_ATOMS: atom_id res chain seq x y z
N MET A 1 -0.83 -2.23 -8.57
CA MET A 1 -1.76 -1.84 -7.49
C MET A 1 -1.22 -2.42 -6.21
N TYR A 2 -1.24 -1.63 -5.13
CA TYR A 2 -0.77 -2.00 -3.81
C TYR A 2 -1.94 -2.01 -2.84
N THR A 3 -1.95 -2.92 -1.87
CA THR A 3 -2.96 -2.98 -0.80
C THR A 3 -2.29 -3.29 0.53
N ILE A 4 -2.19 -2.30 1.41
CA ILE A 4 -1.66 -2.48 2.76
C ILE A 4 -2.82 -2.86 3.67
N ARG A 5 -2.71 -4.00 4.35
CA ARG A 5 -3.62 -4.46 5.41
C ARG A 5 -2.93 -4.39 6.76
N PHE A 6 -3.75 -4.21 7.79
CA PHE A 6 -3.31 -4.21 9.17
C PHE A 6 -4.39 -4.81 10.06
N GLN A 7 -3.97 -5.36 11.19
CA GLN A 7 -4.85 -5.89 12.22
C GLN A 7 -4.39 -5.41 13.59
N ASN A 8 -5.33 -4.98 14.44
CA ASN A 8 -5.04 -4.70 15.84
C ASN A 8 -5.01 -6.02 16.65
N THR A 9 -3.80 -6.50 16.96
CA THR A 9 -3.55 -7.67 17.80
C THR A 9 -3.08 -7.32 19.22
N GLY A 10 -3.11 -6.03 19.56
CA GLY A 10 -2.87 -5.54 20.91
C GLY A 10 -3.98 -5.93 21.89
N ASN A 11 -4.00 -5.29 23.05
CA ASN A 11 -4.93 -5.58 24.14
C ASN A 11 -6.00 -4.50 24.35
N ASP A 12 -5.99 -3.44 23.54
CA ASP A 12 -6.97 -2.35 23.62
C ASP A 12 -7.32 -1.81 22.22
N THR A 13 -8.39 -1.03 22.16
CA THR A 13 -8.89 -0.39 20.95
C THR A 13 -7.92 0.70 20.48
N ALA A 14 -7.49 0.63 19.21
CA ALA A 14 -6.70 1.69 18.61
C ALA A 14 -7.63 2.80 18.09
N PHE A 15 -7.34 4.05 18.46
CA PHE A 15 -8.14 5.20 18.05
C PHE A 15 -7.53 5.94 16.86
N ARG A 16 -6.23 5.76 16.65
CA ARG A 16 -5.49 6.33 15.53
C ARG A 16 -4.64 5.25 14.88
N VAL A 17 -4.63 5.21 13.55
CA VAL A 17 -3.70 4.38 12.78
C VAL A 17 -3.04 5.24 11.72
N VAL A 18 -1.70 5.21 11.65
CA VAL A 18 -0.93 5.92 10.62
C VAL A 18 -0.10 4.91 9.84
N LEU A 19 -0.29 4.86 8.53
CA LEU A 19 0.58 4.11 7.62
C LEU A 19 1.56 5.11 7.01
N ARG A 20 2.85 4.75 6.95
CA ARG A 20 3.89 5.51 6.25
C ARG A 20 4.64 4.61 5.29
N ASP A 21 4.79 5.07 4.05
CA ASP A 21 5.44 4.37 2.97
C ASP A 21 6.37 5.34 2.24
N GLN A 22 7.61 4.93 1.99
CA GLN A 22 8.53 5.69 1.14
C GLN A 22 8.58 5.04 -0.24
N LEU A 23 7.96 5.71 -1.21
CA LEU A 23 7.87 5.25 -2.58
C LEU A 23 9.26 5.08 -3.19
N SER A 24 9.45 3.96 -3.87
CA SER A 24 10.66 3.69 -4.66
C SER A 24 10.88 4.78 -5.71
N ILE A 25 12.14 5.15 -5.96
CA ILE A 25 12.52 6.04 -7.08
C ILE A 25 12.13 5.49 -8.46
N ARG A 26 11.79 4.19 -8.53
CA ARG A 26 11.26 3.54 -9.74
C ARG A 26 9.76 3.78 -9.95
N LEU A 27 9.11 4.57 -9.10
CA LEU A 27 7.70 4.94 -9.19
C LEU A 27 7.55 6.43 -9.50
N LYS A 28 6.43 6.79 -10.13
CA LYS A 28 6.02 8.15 -10.46
C LYS A 28 5.05 8.69 -9.41
N PRO A 29 5.49 9.49 -8.43
CA PRO A 29 4.66 9.94 -7.31
C PRO A 29 3.42 10.73 -7.76
N GLU A 30 3.55 11.51 -8.85
CA GLU A 30 2.47 12.27 -9.47
C GLU A 30 1.35 11.40 -10.05
N SER A 31 1.60 10.11 -10.23
CA SER A 31 0.62 9.13 -10.71
C SER A 31 -0.10 8.39 -9.57
N PHE A 32 0.17 8.75 -8.32
CA PHE A 32 -0.45 8.16 -7.15
C PHE A 32 -1.96 8.40 -7.16
N GLU A 33 -2.71 7.35 -6.86
CA GLU A 33 -4.15 7.42 -6.68
C GLU A 33 -4.60 6.46 -5.59
N LEU A 34 -5.33 6.99 -4.61
CA LEU A 34 -6.03 6.17 -3.62
C LEU A 34 -7.18 5.45 -4.32
N VAL A 35 -7.21 4.12 -4.24
CA VAL A 35 -8.25 3.27 -4.82
C VAL A 35 -9.36 2.99 -3.80
N GLY A 36 -9.01 2.84 -2.52
CA GLY A 36 -9.99 2.65 -1.46
C GLY A 36 -9.34 2.34 -0.12
N SER A 37 -10.11 2.50 0.96
CA SER A 37 -9.70 2.22 2.33
C SER A 37 -10.85 1.60 3.12
N SER A 38 -10.55 0.83 4.17
CA SER A 38 -11.58 0.23 5.03
C SER A 38 -12.31 1.26 5.90
N HIS A 39 -11.64 2.37 6.21
CA HIS A 39 -12.13 3.45 7.05
C HIS A 39 -11.79 4.80 6.39
N PRO A 40 -12.47 5.89 6.76
CA PRO A 40 -12.09 7.24 6.32
C PRO A 40 -10.65 7.56 6.71
N CYS A 41 -9.85 8.04 5.76
CA CYS A 41 -8.47 8.43 6.03
C CYS A 41 -8.09 9.72 5.30
N LYS A 42 -7.08 10.41 5.83
CA LYS A 42 -6.40 11.52 5.15
C LYS A 42 -5.11 11.02 4.53
N VAL A 43 -4.92 11.27 3.25
CA VAL A 43 -3.68 10.95 2.54
C VAL A 43 -2.81 12.20 2.43
N LYS A 44 -1.51 12.06 2.68
CA LYS A 44 -0.53 13.12 2.48
C LYS A 44 0.67 12.56 1.73
N ILE A 45 1.16 13.30 0.75
CA ILE A 45 2.42 13.01 0.05
C ILE A 45 3.38 14.16 0.34
N GLU A 46 4.52 13.86 0.92
CA GLU A 46 5.56 14.80 1.29
C GLU A 46 6.86 14.47 0.57
N ASN A 47 7.69 15.48 0.33
CA ASN A 47 8.99 15.35 -0.34
C ASN A 47 8.95 14.62 -1.69
N GLY A 48 7.77 14.56 -2.31
CA GLY A 48 7.52 13.81 -3.54
C GLY A 48 7.64 12.29 -3.41
N LYS A 49 7.83 11.69 -2.24
CA LYS A 49 8.00 10.22 -2.12
C LYS A 49 7.51 9.61 -0.82
N ASP A 50 7.32 10.41 0.22
CA ASP A 50 6.86 9.93 1.51
C ASP A 50 5.34 10.03 1.55
N VAL A 51 4.65 8.89 1.49
CA VAL A 51 3.20 8.80 1.52
C VAL A 51 2.75 8.39 2.91
N SER A 52 1.71 9.05 3.42
CA SER A 52 1.06 8.64 4.65
C SER A 52 -0.46 8.59 4.52
N TRP A 53 -1.06 7.64 5.23
CA TRP A 53 -2.49 7.51 5.42
C TRP A 53 -2.78 7.59 6.90
N THR A 54 -3.54 8.59 7.32
CA THR A 54 -3.93 8.79 8.72
C THR A 54 -5.41 8.48 8.89
N PHE A 55 -5.70 7.49 9.72
CA PHE A 55 -7.03 7.15 10.19
C PHE A 55 -7.20 7.71 11.60
N GLU A 56 -8.01 8.76 11.74
CA GLU A 56 -8.38 9.33 13.04
C GLU A 56 -9.73 8.77 13.49
N ASN A 57 -9.91 8.59 14.80
CA ASN A 57 -11.16 8.10 15.39
C ASN A 57 -11.66 6.80 14.74
N ILE A 58 -10.73 5.91 14.39
CA ILE A 58 -11.04 4.64 13.70
C ILE A 58 -11.76 3.65 14.62
N ASN A 59 -11.58 3.77 15.95
CA ASN A 59 -12.16 2.88 16.96
C ASN A 59 -11.96 1.40 16.61
N LEU A 60 -10.72 1.02 16.30
CA LEU A 60 -10.37 -0.31 15.80
C LEU A 60 -10.19 -1.27 16.99
N PRO A 61 -11.15 -2.16 17.30
CA PRO A 61 -11.09 -3.02 18.47
C PRO A 61 -9.92 -3.99 18.39
N ASP A 62 -9.47 -4.48 19.53
CA ASP A 62 -8.51 -5.58 19.57
C ASP A 62 -9.13 -6.88 19.05
N SER A 63 -8.30 -7.74 18.49
CA SER A 63 -8.73 -9.00 17.88
C SER A 63 -9.33 -9.99 18.87
N SER A 64 -9.03 -9.89 20.17
CA SER A 64 -9.59 -10.77 21.20
C SER A 64 -11.04 -10.40 21.54
N ARG A 65 -11.39 -9.11 21.45
CA ARG A 65 -12.76 -8.61 21.62
C ARG A 65 -13.59 -8.74 20.34
N ASN A 66 -13.03 -8.40 19.19
CA ASN A 66 -13.73 -8.51 17.91
C ASN A 66 -12.76 -8.68 16.75
N GLU A 67 -12.42 -9.94 16.45
CA GLU A 67 -11.49 -10.31 15.39
C GLU A 67 -11.90 -9.71 14.03
N ALA A 68 -13.16 -9.87 13.63
CA ALA A 68 -13.63 -9.43 12.32
C ALA A 68 -13.53 -7.90 12.13
N ALA A 69 -13.77 -7.13 13.20
CA ALA A 69 -13.68 -5.67 13.18
C ALA A 69 -12.27 -5.13 13.47
N SER A 70 -11.31 -5.98 13.87
CA SER A 70 -9.93 -5.57 14.19
C SER A 70 -9.06 -5.31 12.96
N HIS A 71 -9.59 -5.51 11.74
CA HIS A 71 -8.87 -5.38 10.48
C HIS A 71 -9.08 -4.02 9.82
N GLY A 72 -8.06 -3.55 9.11
CA GLY A 72 -8.17 -2.41 8.19
C GLY A 72 -7.27 -2.54 6.97
N TYR A 73 -7.53 -1.68 5.97
CA TYR A 73 -6.71 -1.62 4.76
C TYR A 73 -6.69 -0.24 4.10
N VAL A 74 -5.65 0.00 3.31
CA VAL A 74 -5.61 0.99 2.22
C VAL A 74 -5.19 0.30 0.94
N SER A 75 -5.73 0.76 -0.18
CA SER A 75 -5.35 0.31 -1.51
C SER A 75 -5.11 1.52 -2.40
N PHE A 76 -4.03 1.45 -3.18
CA PHE A 76 -3.62 2.55 -4.06
C PHE A 76 -2.99 2.01 -5.34
N ARG A 77 -2.99 2.83 -6.38
CA ARG A 77 -2.26 2.56 -7.62
C ARG A 77 -1.27 3.68 -7.88
N ILE A 78 -0.16 3.29 -8.49
CA ILE A 78 0.93 4.17 -8.87
C ILE A 78 1.65 3.54 -10.06
N ARG A 79 2.10 4.38 -11.00
CA ARG A 79 2.79 3.97 -12.23
C ARG A 79 4.30 3.90 -12.00
N PRO A 80 5.01 3.05 -12.75
CA PRO A 80 6.47 3.04 -12.71
C PRO A 80 7.01 4.23 -13.50
N VAL A 81 8.29 4.52 -13.29
CA VAL A 81 9.06 5.33 -14.25
C VAL A 81 9.17 4.60 -15.59
N SER A 82 9.33 5.35 -16.67
CA SER A 82 9.66 4.79 -17.98
C SER A 82 11.10 4.27 -18.01
N GLY A 83 11.41 3.34 -18.91
CA GLY A 83 12.78 2.84 -19.10
C GLY A 83 13.21 1.75 -18.11
N LEU A 84 12.27 1.18 -17.34
CA LEU A 84 12.53 -0.07 -16.63
C LEU A 84 12.56 -1.23 -17.62
N ASN A 85 13.49 -2.15 -17.41
CA ASN A 85 13.63 -3.35 -18.22
C ASN A 85 12.72 -4.46 -17.70
N VAL A 86 12.38 -5.41 -18.57
CA VAL A 86 11.72 -6.65 -18.13
C VAL A 86 12.60 -7.34 -17.07
N LEU A 87 11.96 -7.90 -16.06
CA LEU A 87 12.58 -8.47 -14.85
C LEU A 87 13.15 -7.45 -13.85
N ASP A 88 13.10 -6.14 -14.12
CA ASP A 88 13.35 -5.15 -13.07
C ASP A 88 12.39 -5.36 -11.91
N THR A 89 12.87 -5.10 -10.69
CA THR A 89 12.04 -5.21 -9.49
C THR A 89 11.80 -3.86 -8.85
N ILE A 90 10.62 -3.68 -8.28
CA ILE A 90 10.25 -2.55 -7.41
C ILE A 90 9.89 -3.14 -6.06
N ARG A 91 10.63 -2.74 -5.03
CA ARG A 91 10.40 -3.15 -3.64
C ARG A 91 9.62 -2.07 -2.91
N ASN A 92 8.67 -2.49 -2.08
CA ASN A 92 7.86 -1.60 -1.28
C ASN A 92 7.59 -2.23 0.10
N PHE A 93 7.52 -1.43 1.16
CA PHE A 93 7.07 -1.82 2.49
C PHE A 93 6.56 -0.57 3.21
N ALA A 94 5.81 -0.76 4.30
CA ALA A 94 5.23 0.34 5.07
C ALA A 94 5.49 0.14 6.57
N ALA A 95 5.55 1.25 7.29
CA ALA A 95 5.51 1.31 8.74
C ALA A 95 4.09 1.65 9.18
N ILE A 96 3.54 0.89 10.12
CA ILE A 96 2.17 1.06 10.63
C ILE A 96 2.23 1.40 12.11
N TYR A 97 1.75 2.59 12.46
CA TYR A 97 1.69 3.09 13.82
C TYR A 97 0.25 2.94 14.32
N PHE A 98 0.08 2.28 15.47
CA PHE A 98 -1.17 2.24 16.21
C PHE A 98 -1.05 3.21 17.39
N ASP A 99 -1.96 4.17 17.45
CA ASP A 99 -1.92 5.33 18.33
C ASP A 99 -0.55 6.04 18.26
N TYR A 100 0.19 6.06 19.36
CA TYR A 100 1.52 6.67 19.48
C TYR A 100 2.61 5.65 19.81
N ASN A 101 2.35 4.35 19.55
CA ASN A 101 3.31 3.29 19.77
C ASN A 101 4.36 3.21 18.65
N GLU A 102 5.40 2.41 18.89
CA GLU A 102 6.41 2.06 17.88
C GLU A 102 5.77 1.38 16.66
N PRO A 103 6.33 1.58 15.45
CA PRO A 103 5.72 1.07 14.24
C PRO A 103 5.91 -0.43 14.10
N VAL A 104 4.89 -1.07 13.54
CA VAL A 104 5.01 -2.42 12.99
C VAL A 104 5.35 -2.31 11.51
N ILE A 105 6.46 -2.92 11.12
CA ILE A 105 6.94 -2.94 9.74
C ILE A 105 6.27 -4.09 8.99
N THR A 106 5.70 -3.79 7.82
CA THR A 106 5.11 -4.82 6.96
C THR A 106 6.18 -5.68 6.29
N ASN A 107 5.76 -6.84 5.77
CA ASN A 107 6.56 -7.57 4.81
C ASN A 107 6.91 -6.70 3.58
N THR A 108 8.07 -6.96 2.98
CA THR A 108 8.46 -6.30 1.72
C THR A 108 7.79 -6.99 0.54
N GLU A 109 7.07 -6.23 -0.27
CA GLU A 109 6.50 -6.67 -1.53
C GLU A 109 7.46 -6.42 -2.69
N VAL A 110 7.52 -7.38 -3.62
CA VAL A 110 8.38 -7.31 -4.81
C VAL A 110 7.53 -7.36 -6.06
N THR A 111 7.38 -6.20 -6.71
CA THR A 111 6.75 -6.11 -8.03
C THR A 111 7.81 -6.35 -9.10
N VAL A 112 7.57 -7.29 -10.01
CA VAL A 112 8.46 -7.57 -11.14
C VAL A 112 7.87 -6.96 -12.40
N ILE A 113 8.68 -6.20 -13.15
CA ILE A 113 8.31 -5.68 -14.46
C ILE A 113 8.24 -6.85 -15.43
N ARG A 114 7.10 -6.98 -16.11
CA ARG A 114 6.84 -8.05 -17.08
C ARG A 114 6.26 -7.43 -18.35
N ASP A 115 6.55 -8.07 -19.48
CA ASP A 115 5.78 -7.85 -20.68
C ASP A 115 4.42 -8.52 -20.53
N VAL A 116 3.36 -7.82 -20.94
CA VAL A 116 2.06 -8.45 -21.15
C VAL A 116 2.01 -8.88 -22.62
N PRO A 117 1.82 -10.17 -22.93
CA PRO A 117 1.72 -10.62 -24.32
C PRO A 117 0.56 -9.92 -25.03
N LEU A 118 0.85 -9.42 -26.23
CA LEU A 118 -0.03 -8.66 -27.13
C LEU A 118 -1.26 -9.43 -27.68
N HIS A 119 -1.68 -10.54 -27.07
CA HIS A 119 -2.66 -11.44 -27.69
C HIS A 119 -4.14 -11.04 -27.55
N HIS A 120 -4.47 -9.85 -27.03
CA HIS A 120 -5.88 -9.50 -26.83
C HIS A 120 -6.35 -8.09 -27.24
N LEU A 121 -5.60 -7.26 -27.96
CA LEU A 121 -6.19 -6.05 -28.55
C LEU A 121 -5.54 -5.69 -29.90
N SER A 122 -6.38 -5.58 -30.92
CA SER A 122 -6.05 -5.00 -32.22
C SER A 122 -5.55 -3.57 -32.07
N SER A 123 -4.46 -3.26 -32.77
CA SER A 123 -4.01 -1.92 -33.16
C SER A 123 -3.52 -0.99 -32.02
N VAL A 124 -2.20 -0.84 -31.99
CA VAL A 124 -1.43 0.30 -31.44
C VAL A 124 -1.61 0.59 -29.94
N ALA A 125 -0.67 0.08 -29.13
CA ALA A 125 -0.19 0.80 -27.95
C ALA A 125 1.23 0.36 -27.61
N CYS A 126 2.13 1.33 -27.41
CA CYS A 126 3.46 1.15 -26.87
C CYS A 126 3.38 0.38 -25.53
N HIS A 127 3.96 -0.82 -25.48
CA HIS A 127 3.78 -1.79 -24.39
C HIS A 127 4.76 -1.55 -23.25
N LEU A 128 4.26 -1.05 -22.12
CA LEU A 128 4.74 -1.41 -20.79
C LEU A 128 3.56 -1.36 -19.81
N LEU A 129 2.76 -2.43 -19.77
CA LEU A 129 1.81 -2.63 -18.66
C LEU A 129 2.51 -3.49 -17.61
N ILE A 130 2.71 -2.94 -16.41
CA ILE A 130 3.22 -3.74 -15.29
C ILE A 130 2.15 -4.78 -14.94
N ALA A 131 2.48 -6.07 -15.04
CA ALA A 131 1.76 -7.09 -14.29
C ALA A 131 2.10 -6.94 -12.80
N ALA A 132 1.41 -6.01 -12.13
CA ALA A 132 1.52 -5.88 -10.69
C ALA A 132 0.80 -7.09 -10.09
N THR A 133 1.56 -8.06 -9.59
CA THR A 133 1.07 -8.99 -8.57
C THR A 133 0.31 -8.15 -7.52
N ARG A 134 -0.90 -8.55 -7.12
CA ARG A 134 -1.66 -7.83 -6.09
C ARG A 134 -0.79 -7.79 -4.82
N ALA A 135 -0.09 -6.68 -4.59
CA ALA A 135 0.77 -6.54 -3.44
C ALA A 135 -0.12 -6.40 -2.19
N GLN A 136 0.04 -7.31 -1.24
CA GLN A 136 -0.72 -7.36 -0.01
C GLN A 136 0.25 -7.30 1.17
N PHE A 137 0.23 -6.18 1.89
CA PHE A 137 1.02 -6.03 3.11
C PHE A 137 0.18 -6.45 4.31
N VAL A 138 0.75 -7.12 5.30
CA VAL A 138 0.07 -7.40 6.57
C VAL A 138 0.98 -7.02 7.73
N ALA A 139 0.51 -6.13 8.61
CA ALA A 139 1.14 -5.87 9.91
C ALA A 139 0.14 -6.13 11.05
N ARG A 140 0.67 -6.50 12.22
CA ARG A 140 -0.06 -6.86 13.44
C ARG A 140 0.53 -6.06 14.61
N SER A 141 -0.30 -5.32 15.37
CA SER A 141 0.13 -4.50 16.52
C SER A 141 0.72 -5.29 17.68
#